data_AF-A0A971EPM5-F1
#
_entry.id   AF-A0A971EPM5-F1
#
_cell.length_a   1.000
_cell.length_b   1.000
_cell.length_c   1.000
_cell.angle_alpha   90.00
_cell.angle_beta   90.00
_cell.angle_gamma   90.00
#
_symmetry.space_group_name_H-M   'P 1'
#
loop_
_entity.id
_entity.type
_entity.pdbx_description
1 polymer ?
#
loop_
_entity_poly.entity_id
_entity_poly.type
_entity_poly.pdbx_seq_one_letter_code
_entity_poly.pdbx_strand_id
1 'polypeptide(L)'
;MSIFESMMLICFGIAWPINIYKSLKARTAKGKSLWFLIVVVIGYISGIIHKLLYSFDIVLALYVLNLIMVTIDMSLFFRNRRLDRLHEN
;
A
#
# COMPACT_ATOMS: atom_id res chain seq x y z
N MET A 1 -12.13 9.74 17.90
CA MET A 1 -12.41 9.07 16.61
C MET A 1 -12.74 10.09 15.54
N SER A 2 -11.80 10.42 14.65
CA SER A 2 -12.08 11.35 13.54
C SER A 2 -12.69 10.56 12.37
N ILE A 3 -13.99 10.71 12.13
CA ILE A 3 -14.73 9.97 11.08
C ILE A 3 -14.09 10.14 9.71
N PHE A 4 -13.53 11.32 9.43
CA PHE A 4 -12.82 11.62 8.19
C PHE A 4 -11.53 10.80 8.00
N GLU A 5 -10.79 10.54 9.08
CA GLU A 5 -9.58 9.71 9.03
C GLU A 5 -9.92 8.25 8.70
N SER A 6 -10.92 7.70 9.39
CA SER A 6 -11.41 6.34 9.12
C SER A 6 -11.89 6.20 7.68
N MET A 7 -12.69 7.15 7.19
CA MET A 7 -13.20 7.14 5.83
C MET A 7 -12.07 7.22 4.79
N MET A 8 -11.09 8.08 5.01
CA MET A 8 -9.90 8.18 4.17
C MET A 8 -9.14 6.84 4.10
N LEU A 9 -8.92 6.17 5.25
CA LEU A 9 -8.23 4.88 5.29
C LEU A 9 -9.03 3.74 4.67
N ILE A 10 -10.37 3.79 4.72
CA ILE A 10 -11.22 2.84 4.02
C ILE A 10 -11.10 3.05 2.50
N CYS A 11 -11.15 4.31 2.03
CA CYS A 11 -10.94 4.61 0.61
C CYS A 11 -9.56 4.14 0.12
N PHE A 12 -8.50 4.40 0.89
CA PHE A 12 -7.18 3.85 0.57
C PHE A 12 -7.15 2.32 0.66
N GLY A 13 -7.84 1.76 1.64
CA GLY A 13 -7.96 0.33 1.84
C GLY A 13 -8.59 -0.39 0.65
N ILE A 14 -9.50 0.27 -0.07
CA ILE A 14 -10.11 -0.24 -1.31
C ILE A 14 -9.20 0.02 -2.52
N ALA A 15 -8.44 1.12 -2.53
CA ALA A 15 -7.52 1.44 -3.61
C ALA A 15 -6.41 0.38 -3.77
N TRP A 16 -5.88 -0.17 -2.66
CA TRP A 16 -4.82 -1.18 -2.72
C TRP A 16 -5.23 -2.50 -3.39
N PRO A 17 -6.36 -3.16 -3.05
CA PRO A 17 -6.85 -4.35 -3.75
C PRO A 17 -7.00 -4.13 -5.26
N ILE A 18 -7.52 -2.97 -5.67
CA ILE A 18 -7.67 -2.61 -7.09
C ILE A 18 -6.28 -2.51 -7.75
N ASN A 19 -5.32 -1.87 -7.09
CA ASN A 19 -3.97 -1.72 -7.60
C ASN A 19 -3.22 -3.07 -7.68
N ILE A 20 -3.38 -3.93 -6.66
CA ILE A 20 -2.85 -5.30 -6.60
C ILE A 20 -3.42 -6.12 -7.75
N TYR A 21 -4.75 -6.09 -7.95
CA TYR A 21 -5.41 -6.80 -9.04
C TYR A 21 -4.91 -6.34 -10.41
N LYS A 22 -4.79 -5.02 -10.62
CA LYS A 22 -4.21 -4.46 -11.85
C LYS A 22 -2.76 -4.92 -12.04
N SER A 23 -1.95 -4.91 -10.99
CA SER A 23 -0.55 -5.35 -11.05
C SER A 23 -0.45 -6.84 -11.41
N LEU A 24 -1.30 -7.69 -10.82
CA LEU A 24 -1.38 -9.11 -11.14
C LEU A 24 -1.80 -9.36 -12.59
N LYS A 25 -2.82 -8.65 -13.07
CA LYS A 25 -3.35 -8.80 -14.43
C LYS A 25 -2.39 -8.28 -15.50
N ALA A 26 -1.76 -7.13 -15.25
CA ALA A 26 -0.85 -6.50 -16.20
C ALA A 26 0.47 -7.29 -16.37
N ARG A 27 0.93 -8.00 -15.33
CA ARG A 27 2.21 -8.75 -15.31
C ARG A 27 3.46 -7.94 -15.71
N THR A 28 3.37 -6.62 -15.70
CA THR A 28 4.48 -5.69 -15.93
C THR A 28 4.54 -4.69 -14.78
N ALA A 29 5.74 -4.14 -14.55
CA ALA A 29 5.98 -3.06 -13.61
C ALA A 29 6.16 -1.69 -14.33
N LYS A 30 6.05 -1.66 -15.67
CA LYS A 30 6.19 -0.43 -16.46
C LYS A 30 5.10 0.57 -16.07
N GLY A 31 5.51 1.82 -15.82
CA GLY A 31 4.62 2.91 -15.39
C GLY A 31 4.28 2.95 -13.90
N LYS A 32 4.74 1.99 -13.09
CA LYS A 32 4.53 2.00 -11.62
C LYS A 32 5.77 2.54 -10.91
N SER A 33 5.56 3.46 -9.96
CA SER A 33 6.65 4.11 -9.22
C SER A 33 6.91 3.42 -7.88
N LEU A 34 8.09 2.81 -7.73
CA LEU A 34 8.53 2.23 -6.45
C LEU A 34 8.65 3.28 -5.36
N TRP A 35 9.15 4.47 -5.69
CA TRP A 35 9.31 5.57 -4.75
C TRP A 35 7.97 6.01 -4.15
N PHE A 36 6.92 6.02 -4.97
CA PHE A 36 5.57 6.30 -4.48
C PHE A 36 5.13 5.28 -3.40
N LEU A 37 5.33 3.98 -3.64
CA LEU A 37 4.99 2.95 -2.65
C LEU A 37 5.80 3.11 -1.35
N ILE A 38 7.09 3.45 -1.45
CA ILE A 38 7.95 3.66 -0.27
C ILE A 38 7.44 4.84 0.56
N VAL A 39 7.13 5.98 -0.09
CA VAL A 39 6.61 7.17 0.61
C VAL A 39 5.31 6.86 1.34
N VAL A 40 4.42 6.09 0.70
CA VAL A 40 3.16 5.64 1.32
C VAL A 40 3.43 4.76 2.54
N VAL A 41 4.35 3.78 2.45
CA VAL A 41 4.71 2.91 3.58
C VAL A 41 5.21 3.74 4.77
N ILE A 42 6.08 4.71 4.52
CA ILE A 42 6.59 5.62 5.57
C ILE A 42 5.44 6.42 6.19
N GLY A 43 4.51 6.91 5.36
CA GLY A 43 3.31 7.60 5.82
C GLY A 43 2.45 6.74 6.77
N TYR A 44 2.18 5.48 6.40
CA TYR A 44 1.42 4.57 7.26
C TYR A 44 2.15 4.23 8.56
N ILE A 45 3.47 3.99 8.51
CA ILE A 45 4.27 3.75 9.74
C ILE A 45 4.18 4.96 10.67
N SER A 46 4.28 6.17 10.13
CA SER A 46 4.19 7.41 10.91
C SER A 46 2.81 7.56 11.56
N GLY A 47 1.72 7.25 10.82
CA GLY A 47 0.36 7.23 11.34
C GLY A 47 0.13 6.18 12.44
N ILE A 48 0.70 4.98 12.28
CA ILE A 48 0.66 3.90 13.29
C ILE A 48 1.37 4.35 14.56
N ILE A 49 2.58 4.92 14.46
CA ILE A 49 3.34 5.42 15.63
C ILE A 49 2.53 6.50 16.35
N HIS A 50 1.96 7.45 15.62
CA HIS A 50 1.13 8.50 16.23
C HIS A 50 -0.08 7.91 16.98
N LYS A 51 -0.79 6.95 16.40
CA LYS A 51 -1.92 6.29 17.08
C LYS A 51 -1.47 5.48 18.29
N LEU A 52 -0.32 4.80 18.22
CA LEU A 52 0.22 4.03 19.34
C LEU A 52 0.57 4.91 20.54
N LEU A 53 1.08 6.12 20.28
CA LEU A 53 1.51 7.06 21.33
C LEU A 53 0.37 7.90 21.92
N TYR A 54 -0.65 8.24 21.11
CA TYR A 54 -1.65 9.25 21.50
C TYR A 54 -3.09 8.74 21.59
N SER A 55 -3.51 7.72 20.80
CA SER A 55 -4.91 7.26 20.79
C SER A 55 -5.04 5.85 20.20
N PHE A 56 -5.19 4.85 21.07
CA PHE A 56 -5.34 3.45 20.67
C PHE A 56 -6.80 3.16 20.26
N ASP A 57 -7.06 3.27 18.96
CA ASP A 57 -8.39 3.20 18.37
C ASP A 57 -8.50 2.12 17.29
N ILE A 58 -9.72 1.72 16.91
CA ILE A 58 -10.00 0.80 15.78
C ILE A 58 -9.35 1.27 14.46
N VAL A 59 -9.09 2.57 14.32
CA VAL A 59 -8.40 3.19 13.17
C VAL A 59 -6.99 2.63 12.99
N LEU A 60 -6.32 2.22 14.07
CA LEU A 60 -5.01 1.57 14.03
C LEU A 60 -5.06 0.27 13.20
N ALA A 61 -6.14 -0.52 13.34
CA ALA A 61 -6.31 -1.74 12.56
C ALA A 61 -6.42 -1.44 11.06
N LEU A 62 -7.08 -0.33 10.68
CA LEU A 62 -7.17 0.13 9.29
C LEU A 62 -5.80 0.56 8.75
N TYR A 63 -4.98 1.23 9.56
CA TYR A 63 -3.60 1.56 9.18
C TYR A 63 -2.76 0.31 8.94
N VAL A 64 -2.81 -0.66 9.86
CA VAL A 64 -2.07 -1.93 9.74
C VAL A 64 -2.52 -2.71 8.52
N LEU A 65 -3.83 -2.78 8.27
CA LEU A 65 -4.37 -3.44 7.08
C LEU A 65 -3.87 -2.78 5.79
N ASN A 66 -3.91 -1.44 5.72
CA ASN A 66 -3.39 -0.69 4.59
C ASN A 66 -1.88 -0.92 4.38
N LEU A 67 -1.10 -0.95 5.47
CA LEU A 67 0.32 -1.24 5.43
C LEU A 67 0.59 -2.63 4.82
N ILE A 68 -0.13 -3.67 5.27
CA ILE A 68 -0.01 -5.02 4.72
C ILE A 68 -0.32 -5.03 3.21
N MET A 69 -1.40 -4.36 2.79
CA MET A 69 -1.79 -4.32 1.39
C MET A 69 -0.77 -3.59 0.51
N VAL A 70 -0.23 -2.45 0.93
CA VAL A 70 0.83 -1.77 0.17
C VAL A 70 2.12 -2.61 0.11
N THR A 71 2.45 -3.36 1.17
CA THR A 71 3.61 -4.28 1.14
C THR A 71 3.40 -5.44 0.17
N ILE A 72 2.19 -5.99 0.07
CA ILE A 72 1.85 -7.00 -0.95
C ILE A 72 2.00 -6.42 -2.35
N ASP A 73 1.48 -5.21 -2.58
CA ASP A 73 1.61 -4.50 -3.85
C ASP A 73 3.07 -4.21 -4.22
N MET A 74 3.89 -3.85 -3.23
CA MET A 74 5.33 -3.64 -3.39
C MET A 74 6.06 -4.95 -3.77
N SER A 75 5.71 -6.06 -3.14
CA SER A 75 6.25 -7.38 -3.46
C SER A 75 5.89 -7.80 -4.90
N LEU A 76 4.64 -7.51 -5.30
CA LEU A 76 4.17 -7.70 -6.68
C LEU A 76 4.92 -6.83 -7.68
N PHE A 77 5.24 -5.59 -7.32
CA PHE A 77 6.07 -4.71 -8.15
C PHE A 77 7.44 -5.34 -8.41
N PHE A 78 8.12 -5.87 -7.39
CA PHE A 78 9.42 -6.54 -7.59
C PHE A 78 9.31 -7.79 -8.46
N ARG A 79 8.28 -8.62 -8.25
CA ARG A 79 7.99 -9.78 -9.09
C ARG A 79 7.79 -9.37 -10.55
N ASN A 80 6.94 -8.39 -10.80
CA ASN A 80 6.65 -7.92 -12.15
C ASN A 80 7.87 -7.26 -12.80
N ARG A 81 8.70 -6.55 -12.03
CA ARG A 81 9.95 -5.96 -12.53
C ARG A 81 10.94 -7.03 -12.96
N ARG A 82 10.96 -8.18 -12.28
CA ARG A 82 11.76 -9.34 -12.70
C ARG A 82 11.22 -9.96 -13.99
N LEU A 83 9.91 -10.09 -14.13
CA LEU A 83 9.28 -10.56 -15.38
C LEU A 83 9.59 -9.63 -16.55
N ASP A 84 9.52 -8.32 -16.32
CA ASP A 84 9.81 -7.29 -17.31
C ASP A 84 11.25 -7.40 -17.85
N ARG A 85 12.23 -7.57 -16.95
CA ARG A 85 13.63 -7.83 -17.33
C ARG A 85 13.82 -9.11 -18.14
N LEU A 86 13.04 -10.16 -17.86
CA LEU A 86 13.13 -11.43 -18.59
C LEU A 86 12.57 -11.32 -20.01
N HIS A 87 11.57 -10.44 -20.25
CA HIS A 87 11.04 -10.20 -21.59
C HIS A 87 11.92 -9.25 -22.43
N GLU A 88 12.84 -8.52 -21.79
CA GLU A 88 13.79 -7.61 -22.46
C GLU A 88 15.13 -8.28 -22.83
N ASN A 89 15.38 -9.51 -22.37
CA ASN A 89 16.53 -10.34 -22.79
C ASN A 89 16.10 -11.37 -23.84
#